data_AF-A0A3D3HBA0-F1
#
_entry.id   AF-A0A3D3HBA0-F1
#
_cell.length_a   1.000
_cell.length_b   1.000
_cell.length_c   1.000
_cell.angle_alpha   90.00
_cell.angle_beta   90.00
_cell.angle_gamma   90.00
#
_symmetry.space_group_name_H-M   'P 1'
#
loop_
_entity.id
_entity.type
_entity.pdbx_description
1 polymer ?
#
loop_
_entity_poly.entity_id
_entity_poly.type
_entity_poly.pdbx_seq_one_letter_code
_entity_poly.pdbx_strand_id
1 'polypeptide(L)'
;MDENLRPLIPVEVVNRKTGKSVGQLVLVDSGADFCIFRAEVGEILGLNIKSGHKREFAGISGESSICYVHNLEIIVGNVHYPIPVTFSYDIRDDGYGIVGQVGFFDQFKITFDYSKKHVVLRTK
;
A
#
# COMPACT_ATOMS: atom_id res chain seq x y z
N MET A 1 -2.72 -24.59 -6.98
CA MET A 1 -2.81 -23.27 -7.64
C MET A 1 -3.85 -22.49 -6.87
N ASP A 2 -3.56 -21.26 -6.45
CA ASP A 2 -4.54 -20.44 -5.73
C ASP A 2 -5.66 -20.07 -6.70
N GLU A 3 -6.87 -20.59 -6.48
CA GLU A 3 -8.04 -20.42 -7.37
C GLU A 3 -8.64 -19.00 -7.28
N ASN A 4 -8.15 -18.18 -6.34
CA ASN A 4 -8.69 -16.85 -6.08
C ASN A 4 -7.96 -15.76 -6.88
N LEU A 5 -8.73 -15.00 -7.66
CA LEU A 5 -8.23 -13.81 -8.34
C LEU A 5 -8.14 -12.64 -7.34
N ARG A 6 -6.91 -12.30 -6.92
CA ARG A 6 -6.64 -11.09 -6.14
C ARG A 6 -6.45 -9.88 -7.09
N PRO A 7 -7.07 -8.72 -6.80
CA PRO A 7 -6.88 -7.49 -7.58
C PRO A 7 -5.50 -6.85 -7.31
N LEU A 8 -4.44 -7.48 -7.82
CA LEU A 8 -3.07 -7.02 -7.69
C LEU A 8 -2.68 -6.09 -8.84
N ILE A 9 -2.08 -4.95 -8.52
CA ILE A 9 -1.51 -4.01 -9.50
C ILE A 9 -0.05 -3.71 -9.18
N PRO A 10 0.80 -3.39 -10.18
CA PRO A 10 2.13 -2.88 -9.93
C PRO A 10 2.08 -1.41 -9.54
N VAL A 11 2.85 -1.04 -8.52
CA VAL A 11 3.13 0.35 -8.12
C VAL A 11 4.61 0.51 -7.84
N GLU A 12 5.08 1.75 -7.85
CA GLU A 12 6.39 2.11 -7.31
C GLU A 12 6.20 3.04 -6.12
N VAL A 13 6.82 2.72 -4.99
CA VAL A 13 6.85 3.57 -3.80
C VAL A 13 8.19 4.30 -3.77
N VAL A 14 8.16 5.62 -3.69
CA VAL A 14 9.34 6.48 -3.83
C VAL A 14 9.52 7.33 -2.58
N ASN A 15 10.75 7.29 -2.04
CA ASN A 15 11.19 8.24 -1.03
C ASN A 15 12.02 9.33 -1.70
N ARG A 16 11.37 10.44 -2.02
CA ARG A 16 12.01 11.61 -2.68
C ARG A 16 13.16 12.20 -1.87
N LYS A 17 13.19 12.03 -0.54
CA LYS A 17 14.27 12.55 0.31
C LYS A 17 15.57 11.77 0.16
N THR A 18 15.48 10.46 -0.08
CA THR A 18 16.64 9.58 -0.24
C THR A 18 16.95 9.27 -1.71
N GLY A 19 16.02 9.58 -2.62
CA GLY A 19 16.10 9.21 -4.04
C GLY A 19 15.87 7.73 -4.29
N LYS A 20 15.49 6.95 -3.27
CA LYS A 20 15.26 5.51 -3.39
C LYS A 20 13.82 5.21 -3.77
N SER A 21 13.63 4.13 -4.51
CA SER A 21 12.31 3.61 -4.87
C SER A 21 12.28 2.08 -4.80
N VAL A 22 11.08 1.53 -4.64
CA VAL A 22 10.81 0.09 -4.61
C VAL A 22 9.55 -0.18 -5.44
N GLY A 23 9.68 -1.04 -6.45
CA GLY A 23 8.54 -1.59 -7.18
C GLY A 23 7.88 -2.71 -6.36
N GLN A 24 6.56 -2.68 -6.23
CA GLN A 24 5.80 -3.61 -5.41
C GLN A 24 4.47 -3.95 -6.09
N LEU A 25 4.04 -5.22 -6.01
CA LEU A 25 2.65 -5.57 -6.26
C LEU A 25 1.82 -5.15 -5.05
N VAL A 26 0.65 -4.56 -5.27
CA VAL A 26 -0.27 -4.21 -4.19
C VAL A 26 -1.65 -4.76 -4.43
N LEU A 27 -2.26 -5.29 -3.36
CA LEU A 27 -3.67 -5.61 -3.32
C LEU A 27 -4.47 -4.33 -3.18
N VAL A 28 -5.37 -4.08 -4.13
CA VAL A 28 -6.30 -2.97 -4.05
C VAL A 28 -7.50 -3.40 -3.22
N ASP A 29 -7.63 -2.87 -2.01
CA ASP A 29 -8.59 -3.34 -1.02
C ASP A 29 -9.40 -2.17 -0.42
N SER A 30 -10.68 -2.09 -0.77
CA SER A 30 -11.58 -1.09 -0.19
C SER A 30 -11.86 -1.32 1.29
N GLY A 31 -11.64 -2.54 1.79
CA GLY A 31 -11.78 -2.89 3.20
C GLY A 31 -10.61 -2.44 4.08
N ALA A 32 -9.51 -1.96 3.49
CA ALA A 32 -8.38 -1.43 4.23
C ALA A 32 -8.48 0.10 4.37
N ASP A 33 -8.34 0.60 5.60
CA ASP A 33 -8.32 2.05 5.85
C ASP A 33 -7.08 2.73 5.26
N PHE A 34 -5.92 2.08 5.33
CA PHE A 34 -4.63 2.66 4.98
C PHE A 34 -3.91 1.90 3.87
N CYS A 35 -3.01 2.58 3.18
CA CYS A 35 -2.00 1.93 2.35
C CYS A 35 -0.89 1.38 3.25
N ILE A 36 -0.75 0.06 3.32
CA ILE A 36 0.11 -0.60 4.29
C ILE A 36 1.10 -1.57 3.62
N PHE A 37 2.35 -1.50 4.04
CA PHE A 37 3.46 -2.30 3.53
C PHE A 37 4.27 -2.87 4.70
N ARG A 38 5.02 -3.94 4.40
CA ARG A 38 6.02 -4.47 5.31
C ARG A 38 7.08 -3.41 5.66
N ALA A 39 7.50 -3.37 6.90
CA ALA A 39 8.50 -2.41 7.38
C ALA A 39 9.83 -2.47 6.60
N GLU A 40 10.25 -3.65 6.14
CA GLU A 40 11.49 -3.82 5.38
C GLU A 40 11.46 -3.05 4.04
N VAL A 41 10.28 -2.87 3.44
CA VAL A 41 10.12 -2.02 2.23
C VAL A 41 10.51 -0.58 2.55
N GLY A 42 10.07 -0.06 3.69
CA GLY A 42 10.43 1.30 4.10
C GLY A 42 11.90 1.43 4.50
N GLU A 43 12.50 0.39 5.07
CA GLU A 43 13.94 0.34 5.38
C GLU A 43 14.78 0.38 4.10
N ILE A 44 14.37 -0.36 3.06
CA ILE A 44 15.00 -0.29 1.72
C ILE A 44 14.91 1.13 1.17
N LEU A 45 13.77 1.80 1.32
CA LEU A 45 13.56 3.20 0.98
C LEU A 45 14.35 4.20 1.84
N GLY A 46 15.11 3.72 2.84
CA GLY A 46 15.96 4.52 3.70
C GLY A 46 15.22 5.24 4.82
N LEU A 47 14.06 4.74 5.23
CA LEU A 47 13.32 5.26 6.38
C LEU A 47 13.81 4.62 7.68
N ASN A 48 13.85 5.43 8.74
CA ASN A 48 13.73 4.90 10.09
C ASN A 48 12.23 4.67 10.37
N ILE A 49 11.76 3.43 10.25
CA ILE A 49 10.32 3.12 10.35
C ILE A 49 9.71 3.68 11.63
N LYS A 50 10.37 3.49 12.77
CA LYS A 50 9.85 3.86 14.08
C LYS A 50 9.81 5.38 14.33
N SER A 51 10.43 6.19 13.47
CA SER A 51 10.31 7.66 13.54
C SER A 51 9.02 8.19 12.91
N GLY A 52 8.24 7.33 12.24
CA GLY A 52 6.95 7.69 11.68
C GLY A 52 5.89 7.90 12.76
N HIS A 53 4.74 8.42 12.35
CA HIS A 53 3.62 8.60 13.28
C HIS A 53 3.03 7.23 13.66
N LYS A 54 3.21 6.83 14.92
CA LYS A 54 2.74 5.54 15.45
C LYS A 54 1.21 5.49 15.46
N ARG A 55 0.64 4.41 14.93
CA ARG A 55 -0.79 4.08 15.00
C ARG A 55 -0.99 2.60 15.30
N GLU A 56 -2.23 2.28 15.60
CA GLU A 56 -2.73 0.91 15.72
C GLU A 56 -3.61 0.58 14.53
N PHE A 57 -3.58 -0.67 14.08
CA PHE A 57 -4.48 -1.22 13.09
C PHE A 57 -4.93 -2.61 13.54
N ALA A 58 -6.13 -3.02 13.13
CA ALA A 58 -6.66 -4.34 13.45
C ALA A 58 -7.25 -4.98 12.19
N GLY A 59 -7.05 -6.28 12.05
CA GLY A 59 -7.71 -7.10 11.03
C GLY A 59 -9.00 -7.73 11.55
N ILE A 60 -9.48 -8.75 10.84
CA ILE A 60 -10.71 -9.49 11.18
C ILE A 60 -10.63 -10.19 12.54
N SER A 61 -9.43 -10.56 13.00
CA SER A 61 -9.23 -11.17 14.33
C SER A 61 -9.50 -10.20 15.49
N GLY A 62 -9.53 -8.89 15.22
CA GLY A 62 -9.65 -7.86 16.25
C GLY A 62 -8.37 -7.61 17.07
N GLU A 63 -7.32 -8.40 16.84
CA GLU A 63 -6.02 -8.16 17.46
C GLU A 63 -5.38 -6.90 16.88
N SER A 64 -4.99 -5.98 17.77
CA SER A 64 -4.34 -4.72 17.40
C SER A 64 -2.86 -4.93 17.17
N SER A 65 -2.34 -4.38 16.07
CA SER A 65 -0.93 -4.37 15.68
C SER A 65 -0.44 -2.93 15.53
N ILE A 66 0.87 -2.73 15.69
CA ILE A 66 1.46 -1.39 15.63
C ILE A 66 1.94 -1.11 14.20
N CYS A 67 1.70 0.11 13.76
CA CYS A 67 2.23 0.60 12.50
C CYS A 67 2.75 2.03 12.60
N TYR A 68 3.51 2.44 11.58
CA TYR A 68 4.16 3.74 11.52
C TYR A 68 3.91 4.39 10.17
N VAL A 69 3.33 5.59 10.19
CA VAL A 69 2.96 6.32 8.98
C VAL A 69 4.09 7.25 8.56
N HIS A 70 4.43 7.22 7.28
CA HIS A 70 5.39 8.11 6.61
C HIS A 70 4.76 8.69 5.34
N ASN A 71 5.08 9.93 4.99
CA ASN A 71 4.64 10.51 3.72
C ASN A 71 5.64 10.19 2.62
N LEU A 72 5.18 9.48 1.59
CA LEU A 72 5.97 9.06 0.43
C LEU A 72 5.23 9.41 -0.85
N GLU A 73 5.86 9.18 -2.00
CA GLU A 73 5.18 9.25 -3.28
C GLU A 73 4.87 7.83 -3.77
N ILE A 74 3.66 7.63 -4.31
CA ILE A 74 3.31 6.42 -5.06
C ILE A 74 3.18 6.75 -6.53
N ILE A 75 3.72 5.87 -7.37
CA ILE A 75 3.64 5.95 -8.82
C ILE A 75 2.81 4.78 -9.32
N VAL A 76 1.81 5.09 -10.16
CA VAL A 76 0.94 4.12 -10.80
C VAL A 76 0.89 4.45 -12.29
N GLY A 77 1.57 3.65 -13.13
CA GLY A 77 1.78 4.03 -14.52
C GLY A 77 2.52 5.36 -14.62
N ASN A 78 1.87 6.40 -15.16
CA ASN A 78 2.48 7.72 -15.38
C ASN A 78 2.04 8.79 -14.37
N VAL A 79 1.29 8.42 -13.33
CA VAL A 79 0.78 9.36 -12.33
C VAL A 79 1.51 9.20 -11.01
N HIS A 80 1.73 10.33 -10.33
CA HIS A 80 2.56 10.46 -9.14
C HIS A 80 1.75 11.17 -8.06
N TYR A 81 1.58 10.54 -6.91
CA TYR A 81 0.82 11.12 -5.80
C TYR A 81 1.58 11.04 -4.48
N PRO A 82 1.72 12.15 -3.73
CA PRO A 82 2.14 12.08 -2.35
C PRO A 82 1.01 11.45 -1.51
N ILE A 83 1.31 10.35 -0.82
CA ILE A 83 0.35 9.64 0.02
C ILE A 83 0.96 9.28 1.38
N PRO A 84 0.14 9.18 2.44
CA PRO A 84 0.57 8.51 3.66
C PRO A 84 0.72 7.01 3.38
N VAL A 85 1.89 6.47 3.69
CA VAL A 85 2.22 5.05 3.61
C VAL A 85 2.52 4.52 5.00
N THR A 86 1.81 3.46 5.36
CA THR A 86 1.89 2.83 6.67
C THR A 86 2.83 1.62 6.59
N PHE A 87 3.72 1.48 7.57
CA PHE A 87 4.68 0.39 7.66
C PHE A 87 4.51 -0.37 8.98
N SER A 88 4.56 -1.70 8.92
CA SER A 88 4.54 -2.53 10.13
C SER A 88 5.42 -3.78 9.97
N TYR A 89 5.98 -4.24 11.09
CA TYR A 89 6.71 -5.51 11.18
C TYR A 89 5.76 -6.71 11.38
N ASP A 90 4.50 -6.44 11.72
CA ASP A 90 3.49 -7.45 12.10
C ASP A 90 2.68 -7.97 10.89
N ILE A 91 3.03 -7.55 9.67
CA ILE A 91 2.37 -7.99 8.44
C ILE A 91 3.06 -9.24 7.92
N ARG A 92 2.28 -10.25 7.55
CA ARG A 92 2.82 -11.48 6.92
C ARG A 92 3.45 -11.17 5.57
N ASP A 93 4.50 -11.92 5.23
CA ASP A 93 5.10 -11.84 3.90
C ASP A 93 4.26 -12.65 2.90
N ASP A 94 3.22 -12.01 2.38
CA ASP A 94 2.37 -12.56 1.32
C ASP A 94 2.86 -12.10 -0.08
N GLY A 95 4.01 -11.43 -0.15
CA GLY A 95 4.64 -10.97 -1.40
C GLY A 95 4.05 -9.69 -2.01
N TYR A 96 3.09 -9.04 -1.36
CA TYR A 96 2.49 -7.78 -1.82
C TYR A 96 2.17 -6.82 -0.67
N GLY A 97 2.09 -5.52 -0.98
CA GLY A 97 1.51 -4.52 -0.07
C GLY A 97 -0.01 -4.41 -0.24
N ILE A 98 -0.67 -3.59 0.57
CA ILE A 98 -2.11 -3.31 0.43
C ILE A 98 -2.29 -1.81 0.23
N VAL A 99 -3.11 -1.40 -0.72
CA VAL A 99 -3.52 0.00 -0.90
C VAL A 99 -5.00 0.14 -0.57
N GLY A 100 -5.29 1.08 0.34
CA GLY A 100 -6.60 1.26 0.95
C GLY A 100 -7.15 2.68 0.78
N GLN A 101 -8.12 3.02 1.62
CA GLN A 101 -8.94 4.22 1.46
C GLN A 101 -8.13 5.52 1.50
N VAL A 102 -7.40 5.73 2.60
CA VAL A 102 -6.60 6.94 2.83
C VAL A 102 -5.36 6.93 1.94
N GLY A 103 -5.22 7.97 1.14
CA GLY A 103 -4.09 8.16 0.23
C GLY A 103 -4.34 7.59 -1.16
N PHE A 104 -4.66 6.30 -1.32
CA PHE A 104 -4.81 5.71 -2.66
C PHE A 104 -6.21 5.89 -3.25
N PHE A 105 -7.27 5.46 -2.57
CA PHE A 105 -8.64 5.61 -3.09
C PHE A 105 -9.09 7.08 -3.11
N ASP A 106 -8.42 7.95 -2.36
CA ASP A 106 -8.60 9.40 -2.47
C ASP A 106 -8.28 9.90 -3.88
N GLN A 107 -7.25 9.36 -4.54
CA GLN A 107 -6.77 9.84 -5.85
C GLN A 107 -7.44 9.15 -7.05
N PHE A 108 -7.93 7.92 -6.85
CA PHE A 108 -8.44 7.09 -7.93
C PHE A 108 -9.93 6.78 -7.77
N LYS A 109 -10.67 6.85 -8.87
CA LYS A 109 -11.90 6.09 -9.04
C LYS A 109 -11.52 4.68 -9.48
N ILE A 110 -11.91 3.70 -8.68
CA ILE A 110 -11.50 2.30 -8.82
C ILE A 110 -12.70 1.45 -9.24
N THR A 111 -12.50 0.54 -10.18
CA THR A 111 -13.53 -0.43 -10.60
C THR A 111 -12.92 -1.82 -10.64
N PHE A 112 -13.56 -2.76 -9.94
CA PHE A 112 -13.24 -4.17 -9.97
C PHE A 112 -14.21 -4.88 -10.91
N ASP A 113 -13.72 -5.39 -12.03
CA ASP A 113 -14.50 -6.23 -12.94
C ASP A 113 -14.01 -7.67 -12.80
N TYR A 114 -14.62 -8.40 -11.87
CA TYR A 114 -14.25 -9.79 -11.57
C TYR A 114 -14.43 -10.71 -12.78
N SER A 115 -15.52 -10.51 -13.55
CA SER A 115 -15.82 -11.32 -14.73
C SER A 115 -14.73 -11.22 -15.80
N LYS A 116 -14.14 -10.02 -15.95
CA LYS A 116 -13.03 -9.77 -16.87
C LYS A 116 -11.65 -9.89 -16.23
N LYS A 117 -11.60 -10.17 -14.94
CA LYS A 117 -10.36 -10.22 -14.14
C LYS A 117 -9.56 -8.91 -14.19
N HIS A 118 -10.25 -7.78 -14.20
CA HIS A 118 -9.63 -6.47 -14.37
C HIS A 118 -9.82 -5.56 -13.15
N VAL A 119 -8.78 -4.78 -12.87
CA VAL A 119 -8.85 -3.58 -12.03
C VAL A 119 -8.66 -2.38 -12.94
N VAL A 120 -9.61 -1.44 -12.93
CA VAL A 120 -9.51 -0.19 -13.69
C VAL A 120 -9.34 0.96 -12.71
N LEU A 121 -8.28 1.72 -12.90
CA LEU A 121 -8.00 2.95 -12.16
C LEU A 121 -8.22 4.15 -13.09
N ARG A 122 -8.95 5.15 -12.61
CA ARG A 122 -9.09 6.45 -13.26
C ARG A 122 -8.71 7.52 -12.25
N THR A 123 -7.82 8.43 -12.61
CA THR A 123 -7.52 9.60 -11.77
C THR A 123 -8.79 10.43 -11.55
N LYS A 124 -8.92 11.02 -10.36
CA LYS A 124 -9.94 12.03 -10.08
C LYS A 124 -9.51 13.42 -10.52
#